data_AF-A0A414ZG71-F1
#
_entry.id   AF-A0A414ZG71-F1
#
_cell.length_a   1.000
_cell.length_b   1.000
_cell.length_c   1.000
_cell.angle_alpha   90.00
_cell.angle_beta   90.00
_cell.angle_gamma   90.00
#
_symmetry.space_group_name_H-M   'P 1'
#
loop_
_entity.id
_entity.type
_entity.pdbx_description
1 polymer ?
#
loop_
_entity_poly.entity_id
_entity_poly.type
_entity_poly.pdbx_seq_one_letter_code
_entity_poly.pdbx_strand_id
1 'polypeptide(L)'
;MKKIKFLNGIGSMFAFAVVALVGSLLFTSCEKEDLNATFTTEPAKATINVNVVEFPSGAAVSGVTISADKGEVSGMVVTLKAGADGSIPAQDVVISATAPAGYEAIQSVKVHVNALNAGGVATYNATLVAVKTATPEEPDQIVIEGVREVGAPRVSELLNATHNHAGKSWWENANDYILITKISYKLYNEQKAAAAGEVKDVVDVTEFIKSLNYNDTKDSVLEMKISAWSIYRAWFEVYPVTTTYTISYKNSKEVLGTIKADALNGTAAQYEEMAHPSHAHAYQHGHGHGASENAGGGIVLPD
;
A
#
# COMPACT_ATOMS: atom_id res chain seq x y z
N MET A 1 -37.39 -22.36 9.69
CA MET A 1 -35.95 -22.59 9.89
C MET A 1 -35.17 -21.52 9.15
N LYS A 2 -34.67 -20.49 9.85
CA LYS A 2 -33.85 -19.43 9.24
C LYS A 2 -32.49 -20.04 8.88
N LYS A 3 -32.10 -19.94 7.61
CA LYS A 3 -30.76 -20.33 7.14
C LYS A 3 -29.75 -19.42 7.84
N ILE A 4 -29.03 -19.96 8.82
CA ILE A 4 -27.88 -19.25 9.40
C ILE A 4 -26.75 -19.39 8.36
N LYS A 5 -26.44 -18.28 7.68
CA LYS A 5 -25.27 -18.20 6.78
C LYS A 5 -24.01 -18.09 7.65
N PHE A 6 -23.49 -19.22 8.11
CA PHE A 6 -22.27 -19.35 8.92
C PHE A 6 -20.97 -19.33 8.08
N LEU A 7 -20.91 -18.56 6.98
CA LEU A 7 -19.77 -18.57 6.06
C LEU A 7 -19.08 -17.21 5.84
N ASN A 8 -19.41 -16.17 6.62
CA ASN A 8 -18.72 -14.87 6.56
C ASN A 8 -17.59 -14.74 7.62
N GLY A 9 -16.99 -15.86 8.01
CA GLY A 9 -16.09 -15.92 9.17
C GLY A 9 -14.69 -15.42 8.85
N ILE A 10 -14.39 -14.16 9.18
CA ILE A 10 -13.06 -13.57 9.39
C ILE A 10 -12.16 -13.46 8.14
N GLY A 11 -11.93 -14.52 7.35
CA GLY A 11 -11.05 -14.47 6.16
C GLY A 11 -11.55 -13.56 5.03
N SER A 12 -12.88 -13.38 4.90
CA SER A 12 -13.44 -12.40 3.96
C SER A 12 -13.17 -10.94 4.36
N MET A 13 -12.88 -10.65 5.63
CA MET A 13 -12.63 -9.28 6.09
C MET A 13 -11.22 -8.82 5.67
N PHE A 14 -10.24 -9.70 5.72
CA PHE A 14 -8.84 -9.32 5.50
C PHE A 14 -8.37 -9.47 4.05
N ALA A 15 -9.24 -9.85 3.12
CA ALA A 15 -8.92 -9.95 1.70
C ALA A 15 -8.71 -8.56 1.05
N PHE A 16 -7.61 -8.40 0.30
CA PHE A 16 -7.34 -7.18 -0.45
C PHE A 16 -8.32 -6.94 -1.61
N ALA A 17 -8.92 -5.77 -1.65
CA ALA A 17 -9.52 -5.21 -2.85
C ALA A 17 -8.41 -4.56 -3.70
N VAL A 18 -7.97 -5.25 -4.75
CA VAL A 18 -7.03 -4.69 -5.72
C VAL A 18 -7.83 -3.98 -6.79
N VAL A 19 -7.66 -2.66 -6.93
CA VAL A 19 -8.31 -1.89 -8.00
C VAL A 19 -7.64 -2.26 -9.32
N ALA A 20 -8.38 -2.92 -10.20
CA ALA A 20 -7.88 -3.33 -11.51
C ALA A 20 -7.49 -2.12 -12.37
N LEU A 21 -6.36 -2.22 -13.06
CA LEU A 21 -5.89 -1.24 -14.03
C LEU A 21 -6.75 -1.33 -15.29
N VAL A 22 -7.69 -0.40 -15.48
CA VAL A 22 -8.29 -0.14 -16.79
C VAL A 22 -7.39 0.89 -17.47
N GLY A 23 -6.47 0.43 -18.31
CA GLY A 23 -5.61 1.31 -19.11
C GLY A 23 -6.42 1.98 -20.21
N SER A 24 -6.41 3.32 -20.28
CA SER A 24 -6.93 4.07 -21.42
C SER A 24 -5.89 4.04 -22.55
N LEU A 25 -6.11 3.15 -23.52
CA LEU A 25 -5.36 3.15 -24.78
C LEU A 25 -5.89 4.27 -25.68
N LEU A 26 -5.21 5.42 -25.70
CA LEU A 26 -5.38 6.40 -26.76
C LEU A 26 -4.13 6.36 -27.65
N PHE A 27 -4.08 5.40 -28.56
CA PHE A 27 -3.26 5.53 -29.75
C PHE A 27 -4.05 6.40 -30.74
N THR A 28 -3.65 7.66 -30.86
CA THR A 28 -4.13 8.55 -31.92
C THR A 28 -2.93 8.95 -32.78
N SER A 29 -2.61 8.14 -33.78
CA SER A 29 -2.22 8.66 -35.09
C SER A 29 -2.29 7.56 -36.15
N CYS A 30 -2.99 7.87 -37.24
CA CYS A 30 -2.99 7.12 -38.50
C CYS A 30 -2.45 8.03 -39.62
N GLU A 31 -1.51 8.91 -39.27
CA GLU A 31 -0.87 9.89 -40.15
C GLU A 31 0.63 9.68 -40.07
N LYS A 32 1.30 9.82 -41.23
CA LYS A 32 2.75 9.64 -41.40
C LYS A 32 3.47 10.93 -41.00
N GLU A 33 3.28 11.31 -39.75
CA GLU A 33 3.91 12.45 -39.09
C GLU A 33 4.69 11.92 -37.89
N ASP A 34 5.84 12.53 -37.60
CA ASP A 34 6.81 12.15 -36.58
C ASP A 34 6.20 11.37 -35.41
N LEU A 35 6.59 10.10 -35.28
CA LEU A 35 6.28 9.26 -34.12
C LEU A 35 7.02 9.80 -32.89
N ASN A 36 6.59 10.96 -32.39
CA ASN A 36 6.89 11.43 -31.05
C ASN A 36 5.92 10.73 -30.08
N ALA A 37 5.91 9.40 -30.13
CA ALA A 37 5.17 8.57 -29.18
C ALA A 37 5.89 8.62 -27.83
N THR A 38 5.81 9.75 -27.12
CA THR A 38 6.08 9.78 -25.69
C THR A 38 5.02 8.92 -25.03
N PHE A 39 5.36 7.68 -24.70
CA PHE A 39 4.50 6.89 -23.85
C PHE A 39 4.65 7.39 -22.42
N THR A 40 3.51 7.66 -21.78
CA THR A 40 3.50 8.01 -20.36
C THR A 40 3.42 6.74 -19.55
N THR A 41 4.36 6.54 -18.63
CA THR A 41 4.22 5.53 -17.59
C THR A 41 2.90 5.73 -16.85
N GLU A 42 2.18 4.65 -16.57
CA GLU A 42 0.92 4.73 -15.81
C GLU A 42 1.17 5.43 -14.47
N PRO A 43 0.25 6.25 -13.96
CA PRO A 43 0.40 6.82 -12.63
C PRO A 43 0.47 5.74 -11.56
N ALA A 44 1.29 5.96 -10.53
CA ALA A 44 1.39 5.09 -9.36
C ALA A 44 0.03 4.95 -8.65
N LYS A 45 -0.19 3.81 -7.99
CA LYS A 45 -1.42 3.53 -7.24
C LYS A 45 -1.11 2.92 -5.89
N ALA A 46 -1.73 3.43 -4.84
CA ALA A 46 -1.69 2.83 -3.52
C ALA A 46 -3.10 2.65 -2.96
N THR A 47 -3.36 1.47 -2.41
CA THR A 47 -4.64 1.12 -1.80
C THR A 47 -4.45 0.77 -0.34
N ILE A 48 -5.31 1.27 0.54
CA ILE A 48 -5.38 0.87 1.95
C ILE A 48 -6.72 0.18 2.17
N ASN A 49 -6.69 -1.10 2.55
CA ASN A 49 -7.88 -1.85 2.91
C ASN A 49 -8.11 -1.72 4.41
N VAL A 50 -9.34 -1.39 4.78
CA VAL A 50 -9.70 -1.03 6.14
C VAL A 50 -10.62 -2.10 6.73
N ASN A 51 -10.31 -2.51 7.94
CA ASN A 51 -11.10 -3.46 8.70
C ASN A 51 -11.52 -2.83 10.02
N VAL A 52 -12.76 -3.09 10.45
CA VAL A 52 -13.25 -2.66 11.76
C VAL A 52 -13.76 -3.87 12.51
N VAL A 53 -13.12 -4.16 13.65
CA VAL A 53 -13.44 -5.30 14.51
C VAL A 53 -13.91 -4.84 15.88
N GLU A 54 -14.87 -5.53 16.45
CA GLU A 54 -15.36 -5.31 17.80
C GLU A 54 -14.41 -5.96 18.81
N PHE A 55 -14.01 -5.23 19.85
CA PHE A 55 -13.39 -5.81 21.03
C PHE A 55 -14.45 -6.09 22.12
N PRO A 56 -14.39 -7.24 22.83
CA PRO A 56 -13.42 -8.34 22.71
C PRO A 56 -13.86 -9.50 21.81
N SER A 57 -14.99 -9.38 21.11
CA SER A 57 -15.57 -10.50 20.35
C SER A 57 -14.83 -10.82 19.05
N GLY A 58 -14.03 -9.89 18.50
CA GLY A 58 -13.38 -10.03 17.20
C GLY A 58 -14.34 -9.96 16.01
N ALA A 59 -15.61 -9.62 16.25
CA ALA A 59 -16.64 -9.61 15.21
C ALA A 59 -16.49 -8.40 14.27
N ALA A 60 -16.85 -8.58 13.00
CA ALA A 60 -16.97 -7.48 12.04
C ALA A 60 -17.97 -6.43 12.53
N VAL A 61 -17.62 -5.16 12.48
CA VAL A 61 -18.55 -4.07 12.81
C VAL A 61 -19.23 -3.58 11.54
N SER A 62 -20.55 -3.65 11.50
CA SER A 62 -21.37 -3.14 10.38
C SER A 62 -21.85 -1.71 10.64
N GLY A 63 -22.23 -0.99 9.58
CA GLY A 63 -22.72 0.39 9.68
C GLY A 63 -21.64 1.43 9.97
N VAL A 64 -20.35 1.04 9.88
CA VAL A 64 -19.22 1.97 9.99
C VAL A 64 -19.07 2.74 8.68
N THR A 65 -18.71 4.03 8.79
CA THR A 65 -18.34 4.86 7.65
C THR A 65 -16.88 5.23 7.79
N ILE A 66 -16.05 4.80 6.85
CA ILE A 66 -14.62 5.11 6.84
C ILE A 66 -14.39 6.54 6.37
N SER A 67 -13.38 7.19 6.93
CA SER A 67 -12.88 8.50 6.49
C SER A 67 -11.36 8.47 6.49
N ALA A 68 -10.76 9.19 5.54
CA ALA A 68 -9.32 9.35 5.46
C ALA A 68 -9.00 10.83 5.25
N ASP A 69 -7.89 11.30 5.83
CA ASP A 69 -7.39 12.66 5.59
C ASP A 69 -6.85 12.85 4.17
N LYS A 70 -6.49 11.75 3.50
CA LYS A 70 -5.94 11.72 2.14
C LYS A 70 -6.49 10.54 1.34
N GLY A 71 -6.61 10.76 0.03
CA GLY A 71 -7.13 9.77 -0.91
C GLY A 71 -8.65 9.76 -0.99
N GLU A 72 -9.15 8.92 -1.89
CA GLU A 72 -10.58 8.71 -2.09
C GLU A 72 -11.04 7.47 -1.33
N VAL A 73 -12.12 7.62 -0.56
CA VAL A 73 -12.72 6.52 0.20
C VAL A 73 -13.88 5.93 -0.60
N SER A 74 -13.85 4.62 -0.81
CA SER A 74 -14.94 3.85 -1.41
C SER A 74 -15.19 2.58 -0.59
N GLY A 75 -16.24 2.60 0.23
CA GLY A 75 -16.53 1.52 1.17
C GLY A 75 -15.41 1.38 2.21
N MET A 76 -14.78 0.21 2.25
CA MET A 76 -13.67 -0.11 3.17
C MET A 76 -12.28 0.10 2.54
N VAL A 77 -12.21 0.85 1.45
CA VAL A 77 -11.00 1.00 0.64
C VAL A 77 -10.67 2.48 0.51
N VAL A 78 -9.42 2.84 0.78
CA VAL A 78 -8.87 4.17 0.50
C VAL A 78 -7.88 4.07 -0.65
N THR A 79 -8.07 4.87 -1.69
CA THR A 79 -7.20 4.90 -2.87
C THR A 79 -6.46 6.23 -2.92
N LEU A 80 -5.13 6.18 -2.96
CA LEU A 80 -4.29 7.35 -3.18
C LEU A 80 -4.05 7.56 -4.66
N LYS A 81 -4.18 8.81 -5.11
CA LYS A 81 -3.83 9.24 -6.45
C LYS A 81 -2.39 9.73 -6.50
N ALA A 82 -1.73 9.44 -7.60
CA ALA A 82 -0.44 10.02 -7.92
C ALA A 82 -0.51 11.55 -8.11
N GLY A 83 0.63 12.21 -7.92
CA GLY A 83 0.85 13.60 -8.29
C GLY A 83 1.00 13.80 -9.79
N ALA A 84 1.36 15.03 -10.19
CA ALA A 84 1.49 15.42 -11.59
C ALA A 84 2.60 14.66 -12.34
N ASP A 85 3.63 14.21 -11.63
CA ASP A 85 4.75 13.41 -12.13
C ASP A 85 4.43 11.91 -12.21
N GLY A 86 3.19 11.52 -11.86
CA GLY A 86 2.78 10.12 -11.80
C GLY A 86 3.31 9.36 -10.58
N SER A 87 4.04 9.99 -9.65
CA SER A 87 4.54 9.36 -8.43
C SER A 87 3.60 9.56 -7.24
N ILE A 88 3.75 8.77 -6.18
CA ILE A 88 3.17 9.07 -4.85
C ILE A 88 4.33 9.33 -3.89
N PRO A 89 4.39 10.47 -3.20
CA PRO A 89 5.43 10.71 -2.19
C PRO A 89 5.18 9.88 -0.93
N ALA A 90 6.25 9.61 -0.17
CA ALA A 90 6.12 9.01 1.15
C ALA A 90 5.28 9.91 2.07
N GLN A 91 4.28 9.34 2.72
CA GLN A 91 3.34 10.09 3.55
C GLN A 91 2.59 9.20 4.54
N ASP A 92 2.19 9.80 5.65
CA ASP A 92 1.22 9.20 6.55
C ASP A 92 -0.21 9.50 6.07
N VAL A 93 -1.08 8.50 6.15
CA VAL A 93 -2.53 8.60 5.93
C VAL A 93 -3.23 8.24 7.25
N VAL A 94 -4.08 9.14 7.74
CA VAL A 94 -4.89 8.92 8.94
C VAL A 94 -6.25 8.36 8.52
N ILE A 95 -6.50 7.12 8.93
CA ILE A 95 -7.76 6.41 8.72
C ILE A 95 -8.59 6.50 9.99
N SER A 96 -9.84 6.93 9.84
CA SER A 96 -10.83 7.04 10.91
C SER A 96 -12.13 6.34 10.50
N ALA A 97 -12.99 6.07 11.48
CA ALA A 97 -14.31 5.53 11.22
C ALA A 97 -15.34 6.18 12.16
N THR A 98 -16.52 6.49 11.62
CA THR A 98 -17.66 6.89 12.45
C THR A 98 -18.18 5.67 13.21
N ALA A 99 -18.20 5.79 14.54
CA ALA A 99 -18.74 4.76 15.42
C ALA A 99 -20.26 4.61 15.23
N PRO A 100 -20.78 3.38 15.02
CA PRO A 100 -22.22 3.14 15.04
C PRO A 100 -22.80 3.40 16.43
N ALA A 101 -24.13 3.56 16.51
CA ALA A 101 -24.81 3.70 17.79
C ALA A 101 -24.52 2.51 18.71
N GLY A 102 -24.21 2.78 19.98
CA GLY A 102 -23.82 1.77 20.96
C GLY A 102 -22.33 1.43 20.99
N TYR A 103 -21.49 2.18 20.28
CA TYR A 103 -20.03 2.08 20.34
C TYR A 103 -19.40 3.39 20.77
N GLU A 104 -18.26 3.28 21.46
CA GLU A 104 -17.34 4.38 21.72
C GLU A 104 -16.75 4.93 20.42
N ALA A 105 -16.19 6.14 20.50
CA ALA A 105 -15.39 6.70 19.42
C ALA A 105 -14.26 5.73 19.04
N ILE A 106 -14.16 5.42 17.75
CA ILE A 106 -13.15 4.50 17.22
C ILE A 106 -11.83 5.25 17.08
N GLN A 107 -10.76 4.71 17.68
CA GLN A 107 -9.43 5.27 17.56
C GLN A 107 -8.98 5.28 16.09
N SER A 108 -8.48 6.43 15.64
CA SER A 108 -7.92 6.55 14.29
C SER A 108 -6.57 5.85 14.19
N VAL A 109 -6.28 5.32 13.00
CA VAL A 109 -5.06 4.59 12.71
C VAL A 109 -4.26 5.33 11.65
N LYS A 110 -2.98 5.53 11.91
CA LYS A 110 -2.03 6.05 10.92
C LYS A 110 -1.42 4.90 10.11
N VAL A 111 -1.44 5.02 8.78
CA VAL A 111 -0.78 4.12 7.83
C VAL A 111 0.32 4.88 7.14
N HIS A 112 1.57 4.41 7.27
CA HIS A 112 2.69 4.95 6.53
C HIS A 112 2.69 4.38 5.11
N VAL A 113 2.52 5.24 4.12
CA VAL A 113 2.62 4.91 2.70
C VAL A 113 3.98 5.40 2.21
N ASN A 114 4.76 4.51 1.63
CA ASN A 114 6.08 4.85 1.11
C ASN A 114 5.99 5.54 -0.25
N ALA A 115 7.11 6.14 -0.66
CA ALA A 115 7.22 6.71 -1.98
C ALA A 115 7.04 5.61 -3.05
N LEU A 116 6.27 5.90 -4.09
CA LEU A 116 6.03 5.04 -5.24
C LEU A 116 6.39 5.78 -6.52
N ASN A 117 7.30 5.20 -7.29
CA ASN A 117 7.57 5.65 -8.64
C ASN A 117 6.33 5.50 -9.52
N ALA A 118 6.26 6.29 -10.60
CA ALA A 118 5.26 6.09 -11.65
C ALA A 118 5.25 4.61 -12.10
N GLY A 119 4.05 4.07 -12.28
CA GLY A 119 3.82 2.67 -12.62
C GLY A 119 3.87 1.72 -11.43
N GLY A 120 4.33 2.18 -10.26
CA GLY A 120 4.36 1.41 -9.02
C GLY A 120 2.97 1.14 -8.46
N VAL A 121 2.81 0.00 -7.81
CA VAL A 121 1.58 -0.41 -7.14
C VAL A 121 1.87 -0.77 -5.68
N ALA A 122 1.02 -0.33 -4.76
CA ALA A 122 1.12 -0.72 -3.36
C ALA A 122 -0.24 -1.04 -2.75
N THR A 123 -0.23 -1.97 -1.80
CA THR A 123 -1.40 -2.31 -0.99
C THR A 123 -1.02 -2.38 0.48
N TYR A 124 -1.83 -1.77 1.33
CA TYR A 124 -1.66 -1.70 2.78
C TYR A 124 -2.96 -2.14 3.50
N ASN A 125 -2.86 -2.45 4.79
CA ASN A 125 -4.02 -2.67 5.67
C ASN A 125 -4.06 -1.75 6.89
N ALA A 126 -5.27 -1.41 7.29
CA ALA A 126 -5.57 -0.80 8.57
C ALA A 126 -6.65 -1.60 9.30
N THR A 127 -6.44 -1.87 10.58
CA THR A 127 -7.46 -2.45 11.46
C THR A 127 -7.79 -1.44 12.54
N LEU A 128 -9.05 -0.98 12.55
CA LEU A 128 -9.62 -0.16 13.61
C LEU A 128 -10.39 -1.05 14.56
N VAL A 129 -10.47 -0.63 15.83
CA VAL A 129 -11.11 -1.40 16.89
C VAL A 129 -12.26 -0.59 17.47
N ALA A 130 -13.45 -1.17 17.48
CA ALA A 130 -14.62 -0.59 18.12
C ALA A 130 -14.87 -1.25 19.47
N VAL A 131 -15.26 -0.45 20.45
CA VAL A 131 -15.63 -0.91 21.80
C VAL A 131 -17.08 -0.52 22.05
N LYS A 132 -17.89 -1.45 22.56
CA LYS A 132 -19.28 -1.13 22.91
C LYS A 132 -19.33 -0.11 24.05
N THR A 133 -20.24 0.84 23.95
CA THR A 133 -20.56 1.74 25.06
C THR A 133 -21.22 0.96 26.18
N ALA A 134 -20.73 1.13 27.40
CA ALA A 134 -21.36 0.58 28.60
C ALA A 134 -22.22 1.65 29.28
N THR A 135 -23.37 1.25 29.80
CA THR A 135 -24.20 2.07 30.70
C THR A 135 -24.84 1.10 31.71
N PRO A 136 -24.64 1.24 33.04
CA PRO A 136 -23.92 2.30 33.79
C PRO A 136 -22.38 2.12 33.80
N GLU A 137 -21.67 3.12 34.33
CA GLU A 137 -20.19 3.18 34.45
C GLU A 137 -19.61 2.20 35.50
N GLU A 138 -20.46 1.43 36.17
CA GLU A 138 -20.09 0.43 37.18
C GLU A 138 -20.53 -0.96 36.72
N PRO A 139 -19.61 -1.93 36.56
CA PRO A 139 -18.15 -1.79 36.73
C PRO A 139 -17.48 -0.91 35.66
N ASP A 140 -16.29 -0.37 35.96
CA ASP A 140 -15.48 0.47 35.05
C ASP A 140 -15.35 -0.20 33.66
N GLN A 141 -15.68 0.57 32.61
CA GLN A 141 -15.73 0.06 31.24
C GLN A 141 -14.33 -0.37 30.77
N ILE A 142 -14.24 -1.54 30.14
CA ILE A 142 -13.00 -2.00 29.52
C ILE A 142 -12.86 -1.36 28.14
N VAL A 143 -11.69 -0.75 27.90
CA VAL A 143 -11.30 -0.14 26.62
C VAL A 143 -10.00 -0.74 26.11
N ILE A 144 -9.71 -0.48 24.84
CA ILE A 144 -8.50 -0.95 24.16
C ILE A 144 -7.94 0.17 23.28
N GLU A 145 -6.63 0.37 23.36
CA GLU A 145 -5.91 1.35 22.55
C GLU A 145 -4.80 0.64 21.76
N GLY A 146 -4.71 0.94 20.47
CA GLY A 146 -3.72 0.35 19.57
C GLY A 146 -2.63 1.35 19.18
N VAL A 147 -1.37 0.98 19.42
CA VAL A 147 -0.20 1.74 18.96
C VAL A 147 0.50 0.95 17.86
N ARG A 148 0.72 1.61 16.71
CA ARG A 148 1.37 1.02 15.54
C ARG A 148 2.81 1.48 15.41
N GLU A 149 3.70 0.52 15.19
CA GLU A 149 5.11 0.72 14.89
C GLU A 149 5.43 0.09 13.54
N VAL A 150 6.05 0.86 12.65
CA VAL A 150 6.46 0.41 11.33
C VAL A 150 7.93 0.00 11.38
N GLY A 151 8.21 -1.25 11.04
CA GLY A 151 9.57 -1.78 10.93
C GLY A 151 10.26 -1.33 9.64
N ALA A 152 11.57 -1.56 9.57
CA ALA A 152 12.32 -1.30 8.36
C ALA A 152 11.79 -2.13 7.17
N PRO A 153 11.70 -1.52 5.96
CA PRO A 153 11.24 -2.24 4.77
C PRO A 153 12.17 -3.38 4.41
N ARG A 154 11.59 -4.50 3.99
CA ARG A 154 12.31 -5.62 3.39
C ARG A 154 12.25 -5.47 1.88
N VAL A 155 13.40 -5.14 1.29
CA VAL A 155 13.52 -4.97 -0.16
C VAL A 155 13.95 -6.29 -0.78
N SER A 156 13.26 -6.71 -1.83
CA SER A 156 13.64 -7.83 -2.68
C SER A 156 13.78 -7.34 -4.11
N GLU A 157 15.02 -7.27 -4.59
CA GLU A 157 15.32 -7.01 -5.99
C GLU A 157 15.12 -8.29 -6.81
N LEU A 158 14.85 -8.12 -8.09
CA LEU A 158 14.74 -9.25 -8.99
C LEU A 158 16.11 -9.83 -9.35
N LEU A 159 16.12 -11.14 -9.59
CA LEU A 159 17.32 -11.92 -9.85
C LEU A 159 17.69 -11.92 -11.34
N ASN A 160 18.96 -12.20 -11.65
CA ASN A 160 19.50 -12.40 -13.00
C ASN A 160 19.57 -11.13 -13.86
N ALA A 161 19.96 -10.00 -13.27
CA ALA A 161 20.31 -8.79 -14.01
C ALA A 161 21.49 -9.03 -14.97
N THR A 162 21.47 -8.36 -16.12
CA THR A 162 22.51 -8.45 -17.15
C THR A 162 23.50 -7.29 -17.09
N HIS A 163 23.17 -6.22 -16.37
CA HIS A 163 23.95 -4.99 -16.29
C HIS A 163 24.13 -4.54 -14.84
N ASN A 164 25.25 -3.86 -14.57
CA ASN A 164 25.47 -3.14 -13.33
C ASN A 164 25.66 -1.65 -13.64
N HIS A 165 24.90 -0.80 -12.96
CA HIS A 165 25.03 0.65 -13.06
C HIS A 165 24.77 1.30 -11.71
N ALA A 166 25.66 2.22 -11.31
CA ALA A 166 25.63 2.91 -10.01
C ALA A 166 25.47 1.96 -8.80
N GLY A 167 26.11 0.80 -8.84
CA GLY A 167 26.05 -0.20 -7.77
C GLY A 167 24.73 -0.98 -7.69
N LYS A 168 23.83 -0.79 -8.66
CA LYS A 168 22.54 -1.49 -8.78
C LYS A 168 22.58 -2.46 -9.96
N SER A 169 21.75 -3.49 -9.88
CA SER A 169 21.58 -4.53 -10.89
C SER A 169 20.41 -4.19 -11.81
N TRP A 170 20.65 -4.19 -13.13
CA TRP A 170 19.69 -3.76 -14.14
C TRP A 170 19.54 -4.81 -15.25
N TRP A 171 18.36 -4.87 -15.85
CA TRP A 171 18.11 -5.49 -17.14
C TRP A 171 18.15 -4.47 -18.24
N GLU A 172 18.14 -4.96 -19.47
CA GLU A 172 18.26 -4.15 -20.68
C GLU A 172 17.08 -4.40 -21.60
N ASN A 173 16.54 -3.32 -22.16
CA ASN A 173 15.76 -3.35 -23.39
C ASN A 173 16.61 -2.72 -24.50
N ALA A 174 17.36 -3.56 -25.24
CA ALA A 174 18.22 -3.13 -26.34
C ALA A 174 17.49 -3.02 -27.69
N ASN A 175 16.15 -3.09 -27.68
CA ASN A 175 15.34 -3.08 -28.89
C ASN A 175 14.86 -1.66 -29.22
N ASP A 176 14.53 -1.43 -30.48
CA ASP A 176 13.87 -0.19 -30.96
C ASP A 176 12.39 -0.08 -30.54
N TYR A 177 11.89 -1.02 -29.73
CA TYR A 177 10.48 -1.11 -29.36
C TYR A 177 10.30 -1.09 -27.84
N ILE A 178 9.13 -0.59 -27.41
CA ILE A 178 8.70 -0.68 -26.01
C ILE A 178 8.57 -2.16 -25.62
N LEU A 179 9.20 -2.51 -24.50
CA LEU A 179 9.06 -3.84 -23.91
C LEU A 179 7.91 -3.82 -22.89
N ILE A 180 6.88 -4.62 -23.16
CA ILE A 180 5.85 -4.95 -22.17
C ILE A 180 6.28 -6.22 -21.48
N THR A 181 6.60 -6.12 -20.19
CA THR A 181 7.06 -7.26 -19.39
C THR A 181 6.37 -7.30 -18.04
N LYS A 182 6.50 -8.44 -17.35
CA LYS A 182 5.80 -8.73 -16.10
C LYS A 182 6.78 -9.25 -15.07
N ILE A 183 6.64 -8.76 -13.85
CA ILE A 183 7.35 -9.29 -12.69
C ILE A 183 6.34 -9.91 -11.75
N SER A 184 6.64 -11.11 -11.26
CA SER A 184 5.85 -11.75 -10.21
C SER A 184 6.41 -11.35 -8.85
N TYR A 185 5.53 -11.03 -7.91
CA TYR A 185 5.90 -10.75 -6.53
C TYR A 185 4.86 -11.32 -5.56
N LYS A 186 5.27 -11.51 -4.31
CA LYS A 186 4.35 -11.89 -3.23
C LYS A 186 3.68 -10.63 -2.69
N LEU A 187 2.36 -10.58 -2.78
CA LEU A 187 1.54 -9.56 -2.15
C LEU A 187 1.23 -10.04 -0.72
N TYR A 188 2.04 -9.61 0.24
CA TYR A 188 1.93 -10.02 1.64
C TYR A 188 0.68 -9.41 2.29
N ASN A 189 -0.08 -10.30 2.93
CA ASN A 189 -1.30 -9.97 3.63
C ASN A 189 -1.51 -10.91 4.80
N GLU A 190 -0.66 -10.79 5.81
CA GLU A 190 -0.71 -11.68 6.95
C GLU A 190 -0.49 -10.94 8.26
N GLN A 191 -1.09 -11.48 9.31
CA GLN A 191 -0.95 -10.97 10.66
C GLN A 191 -1.01 -12.12 11.65
N LYS A 192 -0.14 -12.06 12.66
CA LYS A 192 -0.16 -12.95 13.80
C LYS A 192 -0.31 -12.14 15.08
N ALA A 193 -1.32 -12.48 15.87
CA ALA A 193 -1.59 -11.82 17.14
C ALA A 193 -1.54 -12.81 18.31
N ALA A 194 -1.00 -12.36 19.43
CA ALA A 194 -0.95 -13.11 20.68
C ALA A 194 -0.94 -12.17 21.90
N ALA A 195 -1.35 -12.67 23.05
CA ALA A 195 -1.16 -11.98 24.31
C ALA A 195 0.34 -11.80 24.59
N ALA A 196 0.72 -10.61 25.02
CA ALA A 196 2.07 -10.28 25.46
C ALA A 196 2.10 -10.29 26.99
N GLY A 197 2.25 -11.48 27.57
CA GLY A 197 2.15 -11.70 29.01
C GLY A 197 0.74 -12.11 29.45
N GLU A 198 0.45 -11.93 30.74
CA GLU A 198 -0.84 -12.26 31.33
C GLU A 198 -1.90 -11.22 30.96
N VAL A 199 -3.10 -11.69 30.62
CA VAL A 199 -4.31 -10.88 30.49
C VAL A 199 -5.25 -11.32 31.61
N LYS A 200 -5.74 -10.37 32.41
CA LYS A 200 -6.61 -10.65 33.54
C LYS A 200 -7.93 -11.29 33.06
N ASP A 201 -8.39 -12.30 33.79
CA ASP A 201 -9.59 -13.11 33.48
C ASP A 201 -10.91 -12.30 33.43
N VAL A 202 -10.90 -11.04 33.83
CA VAL A 202 -12.04 -10.12 33.70
C VAL A 202 -12.42 -9.84 32.24
N VAL A 203 -11.55 -10.18 31.28
CA VAL A 203 -11.82 -10.05 29.84
C VAL A 203 -11.28 -11.25 29.06
N ASP A 204 -12.17 -11.94 28.35
CA ASP A 204 -11.77 -13.00 27.41
C ASP A 204 -11.41 -12.40 26.05
N VAL A 205 -10.12 -12.44 25.72
CA VAL A 205 -9.57 -11.89 24.46
C VAL A 205 -9.39 -12.94 23.37
N THR A 206 -9.82 -14.17 23.60
CA THR A 206 -9.53 -15.31 22.72
C THR A 206 -10.05 -15.09 21.31
N GLU A 207 -11.32 -14.67 21.17
CA GLU A 207 -11.92 -14.44 19.86
C GLU A 207 -11.39 -13.19 19.19
N PHE A 208 -11.08 -12.13 19.95
CA PHE A 208 -10.39 -10.96 19.41
C PHE A 208 -9.03 -11.33 18.82
N ILE A 209 -8.19 -12.07 19.56
CA ILE A 209 -6.88 -12.53 19.06
C ILE A 209 -7.06 -13.39 17.80
N LYS A 210 -8.01 -14.33 17.79
CA LYS A 210 -8.30 -15.13 16.60
C LYS A 210 -8.68 -14.27 15.40
N SER A 211 -9.50 -13.23 15.59
CA SER A 211 -9.90 -12.33 14.51
C SER A 211 -8.74 -11.54 13.91
N LEU A 212 -7.68 -11.29 14.69
CA LEU A 212 -6.48 -10.60 14.24
C LEU A 212 -5.47 -11.54 13.55
N ASN A 213 -5.68 -12.85 13.60
CA ASN A 213 -4.80 -13.83 12.95
C ASN A 213 -5.33 -14.21 11.56
N TYR A 214 -4.58 -13.89 10.51
CA TYR A 214 -4.96 -14.24 9.13
C TYR A 214 -3.72 -14.40 8.25
N ASN A 215 -3.89 -15.12 7.13
CA ASN A 215 -2.91 -15.17 6.05
C ASN A 215 -3.62 -15.28 4.70
N ASP A 216 -3.69 -14.16 4.01
CA ASP A 216 -4.24 -14.01 2.66
C ASP A 216 -3.15 -13.61 1.66
N THR A 217 -1.89 -13.93 1.97
CA THR A 217 -0.74 -13.66 1.11
C THR A 217 -0.91 -14.41 -0.21
N LYS A 218 -0.74 -13.70 -1.33
CA LYS A 218 -0.95 -14.26 -2.67
C LYS A 218 0.13 -13.83 -3.65
N ASP A 219 0.24 -14.56 -4.75
CA ASP A 219 1.04 -14.10 -5.89
C ASP A 219 0.32 -12.95 -6.60
N SER A 220 1.12 -11.98 -7.04
CA SER A 220 0.67 -10.82 -7.82
C SER A 220 1.69 -10.53 -8.92
N VAL A 221 1.26 -9.71 -9.88
CA VAL A 221 2.08 -9.33 -11.03
C VAL A 221 2.06 -7.82 -11.17
N LEU A 222 3.23 -7.23 -11.40
CA LEU A 222 3.36 -5.87 -11.88
C LEU A 222 3.70 -5.94 -13.37
N GLU A 223 2.80 -5.40 -14.19
CA GLU A 223 3.05 -5.18 -15.61
C GLU A 223 3.80 -3.86 -15.79
N MET A 224 4.88 -3.88 -16.55
CA MET A 224 5.78 -2.75 -16.77
C MET A 224 5.87 -2.46 -18.26
N LYS A 225 5.92 -1.18 -18.60
CA LYS A 225 6.20 -0.68 -19.95
C LYS A 225 7.57 -0.03 -19.90
N ILE A 226 8.52 -0.60 -20.64
CA ILE A 226 9.92 -0.20 -20.61
C ILE A 226 10.31 0.44 -21.93
N SER A 227 10.96 1.59 -21.89
CA SER A 227 11.44 2.35 -23.05
C SER A 227 12.35 1.50 -23.94
N ALA A 228 12.30 1.74 -25.25
CA ALA A 228 13.34 1.30 -26.18
C ALA A 228 14.71 1.85 -25.75
N TRP A 229 15.78 1.08 -25.97
CA TRP A 229 17.15 1.44 -25.59
C TRP A 229 17.28 1.99 -24.16
N SER A 230 16.79 1.22 -23.20
CA SER A 230 16.86 1.54 -21.78
C SER A 230 17.43 0.39 -20.96
N ILE A 231 17.92 0.72 -19.76
CA ILE A 231 18.09 -0.27 -18.70
C ILE A 231 17.02 -0.04 -17.65
N TYR A 232 16.50 -1.12 -17.08
CA TYR A 232 15.44 -1.06 -16.09
C TYR A 232 15.69 -2.02 -14.94
N ARG A 233 15.17 -1.70 -13.77
CA ARG A 233 15.15 -2.61 -12.62
C ARG A 233 13.82 -2.53 -11.93
N ALA A 234 13.46 -3.62 -11.27
CA ALA A 234 12.24 -3.69 -10.50
C ALA A 234 12.50 -4.42 -9.18
N TRP A 235 11.72 -4.04 -8.18
CA TRP A 235 11.82 -4.57 -6.84
C TRP A 235 10.45 -4.55 -6.18
N PHE A 236 10.33 -5.32 -5.10
CA PHE A 236 9.20 -5.18 -4.20
C PHE A 236 9.69 -4.98 -2.78
N GLU A 237 8.90 -4.22 -2.02
CA GLU A 237 9.15 -3.87 -0.64
C GLU A 237 8.01 -4.42 0.21
N VAL A 238 8.35 -5.04 1.33
CA VAL A 238 7.39 -5.53 2.32
C VAL A 238 7.61 -4.78 3.61
N TYR A 239 6.54 -4.22 4.17
CA TYR A 239 6.59 -3.38 5.36
C TYR A 239 6.07 -4.17 6.57
N PRO A 240 6.95 -4.54 7.52
CA PRO A 240 6.52 -5.13 8.77
C PRO A 240 5.84 -4.07 9.64
N VAL A 241 4.72 -4.42 10.27
CA VAL A 241 4.03 -3.55 11.22
C VAL A 241 3.75 -4.34 12.49
N THR A 242 4.11 -3.78 13.64
CA THR A 242 3.70 -4.29 14.95
C THR A 242 2.65 -3.36 15.52
N THR A 243 1.48 -3.91 15.88
CA THR A 243 0.45 -3.19 16.63
C THR A 243 0.42 -3.74 18.06
N THR A 244 0.67 -2.87 19.04
CA THR A 244 0.50 -3.19 20.45
C THR A 244 -0.84 -2.66 20.92
N TYR A 245 -1.73 -3.56 21.31
CA TYR A 245 -3.00 -3.20 21.92
C TYR A 245 -2.91 -3.29 23.44
N THR A 246 -3.13 -2.18 24.12
CA THR A 246 -3.20 -2.11 25.59
C THR A 246 -4.67 -2.13 26.00
N ILE A 247 -5.02 -3.09 26.87
CA ILE A 247 -6.35 -3.24 27.42
C ILE A 247 -6.34 -2.63 28.82
N SER A 248 -7.28 -1.74 29.11
CA SER A 248 -7.36 -1.09 30.41
C SER A 248 -8.79 -0.77 30.79
N TYR A 249 -8.99 -0.53 32.07
CA TYR A 249 -10.19 0.16 32.53
C TYR A 249 -10.18 1.63 32.08
N LYS A 250 -11.34 2.15 31.67
CA LYS A 250 -11.48 3.47 31.06
C LYS A 250 -11.18 4.60 32.03
N ASN A 251 -11.70 4.52 33.26
CA ASN A 251 -11.59 5.58 34.25
C ASN A 251 -10.34 5.42 35.12
N SER A 252 -10.12 4.24 35.69
CA SER A 252 -8.96 3.97 36.56
C SER A 252 -7.64 3.82 35.82
N LYS A 253 -7.67 3.56 34.50
CA LYS A 253 -6.50 3.31 33.64
C LYS A 253 -5.65 2.11 34.07
N GLU A 254 -6.17 1.26 34.95
CA GLU A 254 -5.49 0.02 35.31
C GLU A 254 -5.38 -0.88 34.08
N VAL A 255 -4.16 -1.33 33.79
CA VAL A 255 -3.88 -2.22 32.67
C VAL A 255 -4.30 -3.64 33.01
N LEU A 256 -5.12 -4.23 32.13
CA LEU A 256 -5.66 -5.57 32.25
C LEU A 256 -4.88 -6.58 31.41
N GLY A 257 -4.12 -6.11 30.42
CA GLY A 257 -3.33 -6.98 29.57
C GLY A 257 -2.84 -6.26 28.32
N THR A 258 -2.04 -6.96 27.53
CA THR A 258 -1.52 -6.46 26.26
C THR A 258 -1.57 -7.55 25.20
N ILE A 259 -1.90 -7.16 23.98
CA ILE A 259 -1.88 -8.04 22.80
C ILE A 259 -0.90 -7.43 21.80
N LYS A 260 -0.02 -8.24 21.24
CA LYS A 260 0.85 -7.84 20.13
C LYS A 260 0.37 -8.52 18.85
N ALA A 261 0.23 -7.73 17.79
CA ALA A 261 -0.10 -8.18 16.45
C ALA A 261 1.01 -7.78 15.48
N ASP A 262 1.78 -8.76 15.02
CA ASP A 262 2.84 -8.59 14.02
C ASP A 262 2.29 -8.91 12.64
N ALA A 263 2.45 -7.99 11.69
CA ALA A 263 1.89 -8.09 10.36
C ALA A 263 2.93 -7.87 9.26
N LEU A 264 2.75 -8.58 8.15
CA LEU A 264 3.28 -8.23 6.83
C LEU A 264 2.08 -7.87 5.97
N ASN A 265 1.64 -6.62 6.08
CA ASN A 265 0.37 -6.18 5.48
C ASN A 265 0.50 -4.86 4.69
N GLY A 266 1.74 -4.49 4.35
CA GLY A 266 2.08 -3.48 3.37
C GLY A 266 3.03 -4.09 2.35
N THR A 267 2.68 -4.05 1.06
CA THR A 267 3.56 -4.45 -0.02
C THR A 267 3.53 -3.40 -1.13
N ALA A 268 4.69 -3.01 -1.62
CA ALA A 268 4.85 -2.17 -2.81
C ALA A 268 5.68 -2.89 -3.86
N ALA A 269 5.25 -2.89 -5.12
CA ALA A 269 6.05 -3.33 -6.26
C ALA A 269 6.28 -2.14 -7.19
N GLN A 270 7.54 -1.92 -7.57
CA GLN A 270 7.95 -0.73 -8.31
C GLN A 270 9.02 -1.07 -9.33
N TYR A 271 9.20 -0.16 -10.27
CA TYR A 271 10.30 -0.19 -11.22
C TYR A 271 10.83 1.21 -11.47
N GLU A 272 12.05 1.27 -11.98
CA GLU A 272 12.62 2.47 -12.57
C GLU A 272 13.38 2.06 -13.83
N GLU A 273 13.49 3.01 -14.75
CA GLU A 273 14.30 2.87 -15.94
C GLU A 273 15.22 4.07 -16.09
N MET A 274 16.29 3.87 -16.85
CA MET A 274 17.12 4.93 -17.34
C MET A 274 17.56 4.64 -18.78
N ALA A 275 17.98 5.71 -19.45
CA ALA A 275 18.73 5.68 -20.68
C ALA A 275 19.78 4.56 -20.73
N HIS A 276 19.86 3.83 -21.86
CA HIS A 276 20.94 2.85 -22.03
C HIS A 276 22.31 3.56 -22.08
N PRO A 277 23.26 3.26 -21.16
CA PRO A 277 24.51 4.01 -21.06
C PRO A 277 25.42 3.94 -22.30
N SER A 278 25.30 2.89 -23.13
CA SER A 278 26.04 2.75 -24.38
C SER A 278 25.29 3.25 -25.62
N HIS A 279 24.06 3.73 -25.47
CA HIS A 279 23.24 4.20 -26.58
C HIS A 279 23.13 5.73 -26.55
N ALA A 280 23.75 6.40 -27.53
CA ALA A 280 23.89 7.85 -27.60
C ALA A 280 22.59 8.61 -27.96
N HIS A 281 21.44 7.94 -28.09
CA HIS A 281 20.17 8.59 -28.42
C HIS A 281 19.32 8.94 -27.19
N ALA A 282 19.78 8.61 -25.98
CA ALA A 282 19.12 9.05 -24.78
C ALA A 282 19.48 10.52 -24.46
N TYR A 283 18.67 11.46 -24.96
CA TYR A 283 18.71 12.88 -24.59
C TYR A 283 20.11 13.51 -24.56
N GLN A 284 20.93 13.27 -25.59
CA GLN A 284 22.19 14.01 -25.74
C GLN A 284 21.88 15.44 -26.20
N HIS A 285 22.07 16.40 -25.31
CA HIS A 285 22.39 17.75 -25.72
C HIS A 285 23.68 17.70 -26.56
N GLY A 286 23.62 18.38 -27.71
CA GLY A 286 24.70 18.39 -28.70
C GLY A 286 26.06 18.74 -28.11
N HIS A 287 27.10 18.20 -28.73
CA HIS A 287 28.46 18.66 -28.56
C HIS A 287 28.64 19.99 -29.31
N GLY A 288 28.11 21.07 -28.73
CA GLY A 288 28.36 22.43 -29.19
C GLY A 288 29.73 22.89 -28.72
N HIS A 289 30.71 22.93 -29.63
CA HIS A 289 31.91 23.73 -29.41
C HIS A 289 31.49 25.18 -29.16
N GLY A 290 31.99 25.74 -28.07
CA GLY A 290 31.49 26.99 -27.50
C GLY A 290 31.54 28.20 -28.42
N ALA A 291 30.50 29.01 -28.33
CA ALA A 291 30.58 30.44 -27.97
C ALA A 291 29.15 30.95 -27.76
N SER A 292 28.98 31.84 -26.78
CA SER A 292 27.79 32.66 -26.45
C SER A 292 26.52 31.98 -25.92
N GLU A 293 26.30 32.16 -24.61
CA GLU A 293 25.08 32.66 -23.95
C GLU A 293 23.71 32.25 -24.51
N ASN A 294 23.07 31.22 -23.92
CA ASN A 294 21.73 31.28 -23.33
C ASN A 294 21.37 29.91 -22.69
N ALA A 295 21.04 29.92 -21.39
CA ALA A 295 20.55 28.76 -20.66
C ALA A 295 19.02 28.72 -20.73
N GLY A 296 18.45 27.59 -21.13
CA GLY A 296 17.00 27.38 -21.06
C GLY A 296 16.53 26.40 -22.12
N GLY A 297 16.02 25.24 -21.67
CA GLY A 297 15.52 24.19 -22.54
C GLY A 297 14.45 24.65 -23.52
N GLY A 298 14.55 24.18 -24.75
CA GLY A 298 13.58 24.43 -25.81
C GLY A 298 13.96 23.65 -27.06
N ILE A 299 13.02 22.85 -27.52
CA ILE A 299 12.93 22.11 -28.79
C ILE A 299 13.62 22.82 -29.97
N VAL A 300 14.33 22.06 -30.81
CA VAL A 300 14.64 22.45 -32.20
C VAL A 300 14.01 21.42 -33.12
N LEU A 301 13.08 21.89 -33.96
CA LEU A 301 12.46 21.18 -35.06
C LEU A 301 13.46 21.10 -36.23
N PRO A 302 13.58 19.97 -36.95
CA PRO A 302 14.26 19.94 -38.22
C PRO A 302 13.34 20.38 -39.36
N ASP A 303 13.98 21.05 -40.31
CA ASP A 303 13.56 21.65 -41.58
C ASP A 303 13.06 20.64 -42.64
#